data_AF-A0AAW4JLN6-F1
#
_entry.id   AF-A0AAW4JLN6-F1
#
_cell.length_a   1.000
_cell.length_b   1.000
_cell.length_c   1.000
_cell.angle_alpha   90.00
_cell.angle_beta   90.00
_cell.angle_gamma   90.00
#
_symmetry.space_group_name_H-M   'P 1'
#
loop_
_entity.id
_entity.type
_entity.pdbx_description
1 polymer ?
#
loop_
_entity_poly.entity_id
_entity_poly.type
_entity_poly.pdbx_seq_one_letter_code
_entity_poly.pdbx_strand_id
1 'polypeptide(L)'
;MSFDLSVWALPNGATPEQVRAAVQQCRDGWHGKQHPDPRLVAFYRAITASYPDRPARPGTPWEVAPLHTAADHIEMNLYPACPDQVLLDIERLAGEHDLMLFDAQDGSVYPPPARVRS
;
A
#
# COMPACT_ATOMS: atom_id res chain seq x y z
N MET A 1 -15.16 -12.64 -0.25
CA MET A 1 -14.36 -12.01 0.81
C MET A 1 -13.16 -11.47 0.10
N SER A 2 -12.75 -10.22 0.35
CA SER A 2 -11.47 -9.64 -0.07
C SER A 2 -10.58 -9.52 1.16
N PHE A 3 -9.32 -9.18 0.95
CA PHE A 3 -8.53 -8.59 2.03
C PHE A 3 -7.76 -7.39 1.49
N ASP A 4 -7.54 -6.43 2.38
CA ASP A 4 -7.11 -5.07 2.04
C ASP A 4 -5.74 -4.78 2.62
N LEU A 5 -4.82 -4.38 1.74
CA LEU A 5 -3.51 -3.85 2.10
C LEU A 5 -3.44 -2.39 1.69
N SER A 6 -2.76 -1.56 2.48
CA SER A 6 -2.49 -0.17 2.10
C SER A 6 -1.06 0.23 2.38
N VAL A 7 -0.47 1.00 1.47
CA VAL A 7 0.87 1.58 1.64
C VAL A 7 0.76 3.07 1.95
N TRP A 8 1.54 3.55 2.92
CA TRP A 8 1.44 4.90 3.46
C TRP A 8 2.77 5.66 3.39
N ALA A 9 2.70 6.89 2.89
CA ALA A 9 3.83 7.79 2.72
C ALA A 9 4.02 8.73 3.92
N LEU A 10 4.31 8.17 5.09
CA LEU A 10 4.58 8.95 6.28
C LEU A 10 6.04 9.44 6.32
N PRO A 11 6.36 10.43 7.19
CA PRO A 11 7.74 10.85 7.41
C PRO A 11 8.63 9.67 7.85
N ASN A 12 9.92 9.73 7.47
CA ASN A 12 10.90 8.71 7.87
C ASN A 12 10.95 8.59 9.40
N GLY A 13 10.91 7.34 9.89
CA GLY A 13 10.85 7.05 11.33
C GLY A 13 9.46 7.12 11.94
N ALA A 14 8.40 7.19 11.11
CA ALA A 14 7.03 7.05 11.59
C ALA A 14 6.82 5.72 12.34
N THR A 15 6.11 5.82 13.45
CA THR A 15 5.75 4.69 14.30
C THR A 15 4.49 3.98 13.79
N PRO A 16 4.30 2.69 14.11
CA PRO A 16 3.05 1.98 13.85
C PRO A 16 1.80 2.71 14.35
N GLU A 17 1.87 3.38 15.51
CA GLU A 17 0.77 4.17 16.06
C GLU A 17 0.40 5.34 15.16
N GLN A 18 1.40 6.02 14.58
CA GLN A 18 1.17 7.13 13.64
C GLN A 18 0.52 6.65 12.34
N VAL A 19 0.88 5.46 11.84
CA VAL A 19 0.21 4.84 10.69
C VAL A 19 -1.26 4.58 11.00
N ARG A 20 -1.55 3.92 12.13
CA ARG A 20 -2.93 3.65 12.56
C ARG A 20 -3.74 4.93 12.74
N ALA A 21 -3.13 5.99 13.27
CA ALA A 21 -3.78 7.30 13.39
C ALA A 21 -4.10 7.92 12.01
N ALA A 22 -3.19 7.82 11.04
CA ALA A 22 -3.42 8.29 9.68
C ALA A 22 -4.54 7.51 8.97
N VAL A 23 -4.58 6.19 9.14
CA VAL A 23 -5.68 5.33 8.64
C VAL A 23 -7.02 5.79 9.22
N GLN A 24 -7.08 6.06 10.52
CA GLN A 24 -8.33 6.53 11.16
C GLN A 24 -8.75 7.90 10.62
N GLN A 25 -7.82 8.84 10.48
CA GLN A 25 -8.10 10.16 9.90
C GLN A 25 -8.65 10.05 8.47
N CYS A 26 -8.07 9.19 7.63
CA CYS A 26 -8.57 8.90 6.30
C CYS A 26 -10.00 8.37 6.32
N ARG A 27 -10.31 7.43 7.22
CA ARG A 27 -11.68 6.89 7.40
C ARG A 27 -12.68 7.96 7.85
N ASP A 28 -12.21 8.95 8.61
CA ASP A 28 -13.01 10.10 9.03
C ASP A 28 -13.10 11.19 7.93
N GLY A 29 -12.57 10.93 6.74
CA GLY A 29 -12.60 11.83 5.58
C GLY A 29 -11.57 12.96 5.61
N TRP A 30 -10.57 12.88 6.49
CA TRP A 30 -9.51 13.86 6.61
C TRP A 30 -8.29 13.46 5.78
N HIS A 31 -8.05 14.24 4.72
CA HIS A 31 -6.81 14.21 3.96
C HIS A 31 -6.16 15.59 3.97
N GLY A 32 -4.85 15.64 4.21
CA GLY A 32 -4.10 16.88 3.95
C GLY A 32 -4.19 17.23 2.47
N LYS A 33 -4.29 18.53 2.13
CA LYS A 33 -4.10 18.98 0.74
C LYS A 33 -2.66 18.68 0.34
N GLN A 34 -2.45 17.57 -0.35
CA GLN A 34 -1.12 17.10 -0.73
C GLN A 34 -1.10 16.74 -2.21
N HIS A 35 0.03 17.02 -2.84
CA HIS A 35 0.36 16.38 -4.12
C HIS A 35 0.70 14.91 -3.81
N PRO A 36 0.46 13.98 -4.75
CA PRO A 36 0.84 12.59 -4.56
C PRO A 36 2.31 12.46 -4.18
N ASP A 37 2.60 11.75 -3.08
CA ASP A 37 3.98 11.51 -2.66
C ASP A 37 4.72 10.76 -3.79
N PRO A 38 5.91 11.23 -4.23
CA PRO A 38 6.66 10.57 -5.28
C PRO A 38 6.97 9.09 -5.02
N ARG A 39 7.07 8.68 -3.75
CA ARG A 39 7.26 7.27 -3.34
C ARG A 39 6.04 6.42 -3.68
N LEU A 40 4.83 6.93 -3.47
CA LEU A 40 3.59 6.25 -3.86
C LEU A 40 3.46 6.15 -5.37
N VAL A 41 3.84 7.22 -6.09
CA VAL A 41 3.84 7.20 -7.56
C VAL A 41 4.82 6.15 -8.08
N ALA A 42 6.01 6.03 -7.47
CA ALA A 42 6.99 5.01 -7.83
C ALA A 42 6.48 3.59 -7.52
N PHE A 43 5.94 3.37 -6.32
CA PHE A 43 5.32 2.11 -5.93
C PHE A 43 4.18 1.71 -6.89
N TYR A 44 3.25 2.63 -7.17
CA TYR A 44 2.14 2.38 -8.08
C TYR A 44 2.63 1.95 -9.46
N ARG A 45 3.63 2.64 -10.02
CA ARG A 45 4.21 2.27 -11.31
C ARG A 45 4.86 0.89 -11.28
N ALA A 46 5.57 0.54 -10.21
CA ALA A 46 6.24 -0.75 -10.09
C ALA A 46 5.25 -1.90 -9.93
N ILE A 47 4.27 -1.78 -9.03
CA ILE A 47 3.29 -2.86 -8.79
C ILE A 47 2.40 -3.08 -10.02
N THR A 48 1.99 -2.01 -10.70
CA THR A 48 1.12 -2.11 -11.88
C THR A 48 1.84 -2.53 -13.16
N ALA A 49 3.17 -2.47 -13.19
CA ALA A 49 3.96 -3.07 -14.25
C ALA A 49 3.91 -4.60 -14.20
N SER A 50 3.90 -5.18 -13.00
CA SER A 50 3.77 -6.63 -12.78
C SER A 50 2.31 -7.11 -12.77
N TYR A 51 1.42 -6.31 -12.17
CA TYR A 51 0.01 -6.64 -11.96
C TYR A 51 -0.88 -5.49 -12.46
N PRO A 52 -1.24 -5.48 -13.76
CA PRO A 52 -1.90 -4.35 -14.39
C PRO A 52 -3.19 -3.91 -13.67
N ASP A 53 -3.25 -2.61 -13.34
CA ASP A 53 -4.43 -1.97 -12.75
C ASP A 53 -5.49 -1.66 -13.81
N ARG A 54 -6.20 -2.72 -14.25
CA ARG A 54 -7.21 -2.66 -15.30
C ARG A 54 -8.39 -3.57 -14.95
N PRO A 55 -9.59 -3.31 -15.52
CA PRO A 55 -10.80 -4.09 -15.21
C PRO A 55 -10.59 -5.60 -15.30
N ALA A 56 -11.25 -6.32 -14.39
CA ALA A 56 -11.00 -7.73 -14.10
C ALA A 56 -10.92 -8.62 -15.35
N ARG A 57 -9.77 -9.28 -15.48
CA ARG A 57 -9.54 -10.42 -16.37
C ARG A 57 -9.05 -11.58 -15.51
N PRO A 58 -9.32 -12.84 -15.90
CA PRO A 58 -8.72 -13.99 -15.23
C PRO A 58 -7.21 -13.79 -15.08
N GLY A 59 -6.69 -13.92 -13.85
CA GLY A 59 -5.27 -13.77 -13.54
C GLY A 59 -4.84 -12.42 -12.97
N THR A 60 -5.74 -11.45 -12.75
CA THR A 60 -5.43 -10.30 -11.89
C THR A 60 -5.48 -10.68 -10.40
N PRO A 61 -4.59 -10.15 -9.54
CA PRO A 61 -4.74 -10.29 -8.09
C PRO A 61 -5.78 -9.35 -7.49
N TRP A 62 -6.20 -8.31 -8.23
CA TRP A 62 -7.08 -7.25 -7.75
C TRP A 62 -8.55 -7.67 -7.76
N GLU A 63 -9.19 -7.65 -6.59
CA GLU A 63 -10.64 -7.81 -6.47
C GLU A 63 -11.38 -6.52 -6.85
N VAL A 64 -10.76 -5.36 -6.56
CA VAL A 64 -11.23 -4.05 -6.99
C VAL A 64 -10.16 -3.38 -7.85
N ALA A 65 -10.55 -2.96 -9.05
CA ALA A 65 -9.74 -2.13 -9.95
C ALA A 65 -10.64 -1.01 -10.53
N PRO A 66 -10.15 0.24 -10.66
CA PRO A 66 -8.79 0.67 -10.38
C PRO A 66 -8.42 0.66 -8.89
N LEU A 67 -7.13 0.56 -8.59
CA LEU A 67 -6.63 0.70 -7.22
C LEU A 67 -7.03 2.06 -6.64
N HIS A 68 -7.30 2.12 -5.34
CA HIS A 68 -7.58 3.39 -4.68
C HIS A 68 -6.28 4.13 -4.45
N THR A 69 -6.10 5.26 -5.12
CA THR A 69 -4.91 6.11 -4.98
C THR A 69 -5.29 7.45 -4.37
N ALA A 70 -4.72 7.76 -3.22
CA ALA A 70 -4.77 9.07 -2.60
C ALA A 70 -3.39 9.75 -2.65
N ALA A 71 -3.28 10.95 -2.09
CA ALA A 71 -2.02 11.68 -2.08
C ALA A 71 -0.98 11.08 -1.11
N ASP A 72 -1.45 10.45 -0.04
CA ASP A 72 -0.69 9.95 1.11
C ASP A 72 -0.72 8.43 1.28
N HIS A 73 -1.58 7.73 0.53
CA HIS A 73 -1.65 6.28 0.53
C HIS A 73 -2.17 5.69 -0.78
N ILE A 74 -1.94 4.38 -0.95
CA ILE A 74 -2.59 3.55 -1.97
C ILE A 74 -3.19 2.34 -1.26
N GLU A 75 -4.47 2.06 -1.53
CA GLU A 75 -5.20 0.90 -1.01
C GLU A 75 -5.45 -0.12 -2.12
N MET A 76 -5.20 -1.38 -1.79
CA MET A 76 -5.23 -2.54 -2.68
C MET A 76 -6.19 -3.57 -2.08
N ASN A 77 -7.24 -3.90 -2.82
CA ASN A 77 -8.19 -4.94 -2.46
C ASN A 77 -7.82 -6.21 -3.25
N LEU A 78 -7.39 -7.26 -2.56
CA LEU A 78 -6.92 -8.51 -3.16
C LEU A 78 -7.98 -9.61 -3.05
N TYR A 79 -8.03 -10.48 -4.06
CA TYR A 79 -8.74 -11.74 -3.95
C TYR A 79 -8.08 -12.63 -2.88
N PRO A 80 -8.84 -13.38 -2.05
CA PRO A 80 -8.27 -14.28 -1.04
C PRO A 80 -7.42 -15.41 -1.62
N ALA A 81 -7.68 -15.75 -2.88
CA ALA A 81 -6.92 -16.76 -3.61
C ALA A 81 -5.71 -16.17 -4.35
N CYS A 82 -5.34 -14.90 -4.10
CA CYS A 82 -4.18 -14.30 -4.72
C CYS A 82 -2.92 -15.09 -4.34
N PRO A 83 -1.97 -15.32 -5.27
CA PRO A 83 -0.74 -16.01 -4.93
C PRO A 83 0.07 -15.25 -3.88
N ASP A 84 0.67 -15.97 -2.93
CA ASP A 84 1.56 -15.39 -1.89
C ASP A 84 2.67 -14.50 -2.48
N GLN A 85 3.13 -14.81 -3.69
CA GLN A 85 4.12 -14.00 -4.41
C GLN A 85 3.68 -12.54 -4.58
N VAL A 86 2.38 -12.28 -4.75
CA VAL A 86 1.85 -10.91 -4.86
C VAL A 86 2.07 -10.14 -3.56
N LEU A 87 1.91 -10.80 -2.41
CA LEU A 87 2.13 -10.21 -1.09
C LEU A 87 3.61 -9.92 -0.86
N LEU A 88 4.48 -10.86 -1.22
CA LEU A 88 5.93 -10.67 -1.15
C LEU A 88 6.40 -9.50 -2.03
N ASP A 89 5.80 -9.34 -3.21
CA ASP A 89 6.12 -8.22 -4.10
C ASP A 89 5.60 -6.88 -3.56
N ILE A 90 4.42 -6.85 -2.94
CA ILE A 90 3.90 -5.65 -2.25
C ILE A 90 4.82 -5.25 -1.09
N GLU A 91 5.20 -6.19 -0.22
CA GLU A 91 6.11 -5.96 0.91
C GLU A 91 7.48 -5.45 0.44
N ARG A 92 8.06 -6.11 -0.55
CA ARG A 92 9.35 -5.73 -1.13
C ARG A 92 9.30 -4.32 -1.73
N LEU A 93 8.30 -4.03 -2.56
CA LEU A 93 8.17 -2.71 -3.21
C LEU A 93 7.87 -1.61 -2.20
N ALA A 94 7.05 -1.87 -1.17
CA ALA A 94 6.83 -0.93 -0.08
C ALA A 94 8.16 -0.59 0.62
N GLY A 95 8.98 -1.61 0.89
CA GLY A 95 10.30 -1.43 1.47
C GLY A 95 11.28 -0.65 0.58
N GLU A 96 11.34 -0.96 -0.72
CA GLU A 96 12.21 -0.27 -1.68
C GLU A 96 11.91 1.23 -1.79
N HIS A 97 10.65 1.61 -1.61
CA HIS A 97 10.16 2.97 -1.70
C HIS A 97 9.99 3.68 -0.35
N ASP A 98 10.50 3.11 0.77
CA ASP A 98 10.37 3.66 2.12
C ASP A 98 8.91 4.00 2.50
N LEU A 99 7.98 3.07 2.22
CA LEU A 99 6.57 3.16 2.56
C LEU A 99 6.24 2.23 3.73
N MET A 100 5.30 2.65 4.59
CA MET A 100 4.75 1.79 5.63
C MET A 100 3.64 0.93 5.04
N LEU A 101 3.67 -0.38 5.26
CA LEU A 101 2.59 -1.28 4.85
C LEU A 101 1.64 -1.51 6.03
N PHE A 102 0.34 -1.35 5.79
CA PHE A 102 -0.72 -1.57 6.78
C PHE A 102 -1.64 -2.69 6.31
N ASP A 103 -1.84 -3.67 7.19
CA ASP A 103 -2.82 -4.73 7.06
C ASP A 103 -4.10 -4.32 7.79
N ALA A 104 -5.19 -4.14 7.04
CA ALA A 104 -6.45 -3.68 7.61
C ALA A 104 -7.22 -4.77 8.35
N GLN A 105 -6.84 -6.04 8.21
CA GLN A 105 -7.54 -7.18 8.80
C GLN A 105 -7.20 -7.33 10.29
N ASP A 106 -5.94 -7.14 10.65
CA ASP A 106 -5.46 -7.28 12.04
C ASP A 106 -4.89 -5.97 12.62
N GLY A 107 -4.72 -4.93 11.80
CA GLY A 107 -4.15 -3.64 12.21
C GLY A 107 -2.63 -3.62 12.32
N SER A 108 -1.97 -4.67 11.81
CA SER A 108 -0.52 -4.78 11.74
C SER A 108 0.07 -3.72 10.83
N VAL A 109 1.25 -3.23 11.22
CA VAL A 109 2.02 -2.25 10.47
C VAL A 109 3.43 -2.80 10.28
N TYR A 110 3.86 -2.88 9.03
CA TYR A 110 5.19 -3.32 8.65
C TYR A 110 6.00 -2.10 8.19
N PRO A 111 7.00 -1.67 8.98
CA PRO A 111 7.89 -0.59 8.56
C PRO A 111 8.77 -1.04 7.39
N PRO A 112 9.25 -0.11 6.55
CA PRO A 112 10.25 -0.45 5.54
C PRO A 112 11.49 -1.03 6.24
N PRO A 113 12.13 -2.07 5.68
CA PRO A 113 13.31 -2.67 6.28
C PRO A 113 14.37 -1.59 6.47
N ALA A 114 15.01 -1.57 7.64
CA ALA A 114 16.10 -0.66 7.92
C ALA A 114 17.17 -0.85 6.84
N ARG A 115 17.35 0.15 5.96
CA ARG A 115 18.44 0.11 4.97
C ARG A 115 19.73 0.00 5.76
N VAL A 116 20.37 -1.17 5.70
CA VAL A 116 21.74 -1.32 6.21
C VAL A 116 22.58 -0.41 5.32
N ARG A 117 22.88 0.80 5.80
CA ARG A 117 23.87 1.67 5.18
C ARG A 117 25.21 0.98 5.35
N SER A 118 25.63 0.24 4.32
CA SER A 118 27.03 -0.15 4.12
C SER A 118 27.90 1.07 3.86
#